data_AF-A0A2S8RBS5-F1
#
_entry.id   AF-A0A2S8RBS5-F1
#
_cell.length_a   1.000
_cell.length_b   1.000
_cell.length_c   1.000
_cell.angle_alpha   90.00
_cell.angle_beta   90.00
_cell.angle_gamma   90.00
#
_symmetry.space_group_name_H-M   'P 1'
#
loop_
_entity.id
_entity.type
_entity.pdbx_description
1 polymer ?
#
loop_
_entity_poly.entity_id
_entity_poly.type
_entity_poly.pdbx_seq_one_letter_code
_entity_poly.pdbx_strand_id
1 'polypeptide(L)' 'MIKILKDLSEEEFGLFKGWFKWILKPRISEELRFKIDDILEKSRPTEVENMVYNLANTIDEMTQKAMV' A
#
# COMPACT_ATOMS: atom_id res chain seq x y z
N MET A 1 -1.55 -10.58 -10.95
CA MET A 1 -2.06 -9.45 -10.15
C MET A 1 -1.33 -8.16 -10.47
N ILE A 2 -0.01 -8.07 -10.29
CA ILE A 2 0.78 -6.86 -10.64
C ILE A 2 0.54 -6.37 -12.08
N LYS A 3 0.60 -7.28 -13.06
CA LYS A 3 0.32 -6.93 -14.47
C LYS A 3 -1.08 -6.33 -14.66
N ILE A 4 -2.09 -6.88 -14.00
CA ILE A 4 -3.48 -6.39 -14.08
C ILE A 4 -3.57 -4.98 -13.48
N LEU A 5 -2.92 -4.74 -12.33
CA LEU A 5 -2.94 -3.43 -11.67
C LEU A 5 -2.18 -2.36 -12.48
N LYS A 6 -1.13 -2.76 -13.22
CA LYS A 6 -0.40 -1.87 -14.14
C LYS A 6 -1.25 -1.40 -15.33
N ASP A 7 -2.20 -2.23 -15.76
CA ASP A 7 -3.05 -1.97 -16.91
C ASP A 7 -4.34 -1.18 -16.54
N LEU A 8 -4.56 -0.88 -15.26
CA LEU A 8 -5.70 -0.08 -14.81
C LEU A 8 -5.56 1.40 -15.21
N SER A 9 -6.69 2.03 -15.51
CA SER A 9 -6.76 3.49 -15.54
C SER A 9 -6.48 4.10 -14.16
N GLU A 10 -6.13 5.39 -14.12
CA GLU A 10 -5.92 6.11 -12.86
C GLU A 10 -7.17 6.08 -11.94
N GLU A 11 -8.37 6.08 -12.53
CA GLU A 11 -9.63 6.00 -11.77
C GLU A 11 -9.83 4.62 -11.15
N GLU A 12 -9.70 3.55 -11.95
CA GLU A 12 -9.81 2.18 -11.46
C GLU A 12 -8.73 1.86 -10.43
N PHE A 13 -7.52 2.39 -10.62
CA PHE A 13 -6.44 2.28 -9.66
C PHE A 13 -6.74 3.04 -8.38
N GLY A 14 -7.34 4.22 -8.47
CA GLY A 14 -7.86 4.95 -7.31
C GLY A 14 -8.88 4.15 -6.51
N LEU A 15 -9.85 3.51 -7.17
CA LEU A 15 -10.82 2.63 -6.53
C LEU A 15 -10.15 1.44 -5.84
N PHE A 16 -9.19 0.80 -6.52
CA PHE A 16 -8.38 -0.28 -5.94
C PHE A 16 -7.65 0.18 -4.68
N LYS A 17 -6.95 1.33 -4.73
CA LYS A 17 -6.27 1.91 -3.57
C LYS A 17 -7.25 2.16 -2.42
N GLY A 18 -8.42 2.69 -2.71
CA GLY A 18 -9.50 2.89 -1.74
C GLY A 18 -9.88 1.59 -1.04
N TRP A 19 -10.25 0.55 -1.79
CA TRP A 19 -10.60 -0.76 -1.21
C TRP A 19 -9.44 -1.36 -0.42
N PHE A 20 -8.21 -1.23 -0.91
CA PHE A 20 -7.05 -1.77 -0.23
C PHE A 20 -6.78 -1.09 1.11
N LYS A 21 -6.97 0.23 1.20
CA LYS A 21 -6.94 0.99 2.47
C LYS A 21 -7.98 0.46 3.46
N TRP A 22 -9.21 0.24 3.01
CA TRP A 22 -10.28 -0.32 3.84
C TRP A 22 -9.95 -1.70 4.39
N ILE A 23 -9.27 -2.54 3.61
CA ILE A 23 -8.85 -3.89 4.01
C ILE A 23 -7.69 -3.84 5.02
N LEU A 24 -6.70 -2.98 4.79
CA LEU A 24 -5.46 -2.95 5.58
C LEU A 24 -5.61 -2.19 6.90
N LYS A 25 -6.22 -1.01 6.91
CA LYS A 25 -6.25 -0.11 8.08
C LYS A 25 -6.71 -0.75 9.39
N PRO A 26 -7.72 -1.65 9.41
CA PRO A 26 -8.13 -2.34 10.64
C PRO A 26 -7.10 -3.34 11.19
N ARG A 27 -6.12 -3.76 10.39
CA ARG A 27 -5.16 -4.83 10.70
C ARG A 27 -3.78 -4.31 11.11
N ILE A 28 -3.60 -2.99 11.11
CA ILE A 28 -2.31 -2.32 11.33
C ILE A 28 -2.44 -1.25 12.42
N SER A 29 -1.30 -0.92 13.05
CA SER A 29 -1.22 0.14 14.06
C SER A 29 -1.52 1.52 13.45
N GLU A 30 -1.92 2.47 14.29
CA GLU A 30 -2.22 3.84 13.86
C GLU A 30 -1.02 4.53 13.19
N GLU A 31 0.19 4.31 13.70
CA GLU A 31 1.43 4.79 13.09
C GLU A 31 1.62 4.27 11.65
N LEU A 32 1.29 3.00 11.39
CA LEU A 32 1.38 2.40 10.05
C LEU A 32 0.36 2.98 9.07
N ARG A 33 -0.81 3.42 9.55
CA ARG A 33 -1.89 3.91 8.69
C ARG A 33 -1.43 5.13 7.88
N PHE A 34 -0.69 6.05 8.49
CA PHE A 34 -0.19 7.24 7.81
C PHE A 34 0.83 6.91 6.71
N LYS A 35 1.76 5.99 7.00
CA LYS A 35 2.77 5.56 6.01
C LYS A 35 2.14 4.81 4.84
N ILE A 36 1.19 3.92 5.12
CA ILE A 36 0.44 3.19 4.09
C ILE A 36 -0.42 4.14 3.25
N ASP A 37 -1.06 5.14 3.88
CA ASP A 37 -1.80 6.16 3.15
C ASP A 37 -0.89 6.93 2.18
N ASP A 38 0.29 7.37 2.63
CA ASP A 38 1.25 8.11 1.82
C ASP A 38 1.75 7.30 0.61
N ILE A 39 2.14 6.03 0.85
CA ILE A 39 2.59 5.13 -0.22
C ILE A 39 1.51 4.94 -1.27
N LEU A 40 0.28 4.65 -0.83
CA LEU A 40 -0.83 4.41 -1.75
C LEU A 40 -1.20 5.69 -2.51
N GLU A 41 -1.37 6.83 -1.85
CA GLU A 41 -1.77 8.06 -2.53
C GLU A 41 -0.78 8.49 -3.62
N LYS A 42 0.53 8.37 -3.36
CA LYS A 42 1.57 8.75 -4.32
C LYS A 42 1.74 7.77 -5.48
N SER A 43 1.27 6.54 -5.33
CA SER A 43 1.48 5.49 -6.33
C SER A 43 0.55 5.66 -7.53
N ARG A 44 1.11 5.39 -8.71
CA ARG A 44 0.42 5.28 -10.00
C ARG A 44 0.36 3.83 -10.50
N PRO A 45 -0.51 3.48 -11.46
CA PRO A 45 -0.59 2.12 -12.02
C PRO A 45 0.76 1.58 -12.49
N THR A 46 1.55 2.41 -13.19
CA THR A 46 2.88 2.03 -13.72
C THR A 46 3.91 1.72 -12.63
N GLU A 47 3.68 2.18 -11.40
CA GLU A 47 4.59 2.06 -10.25
C GLU A 47 4.14 1.00 -9.24
N VAL A 48 3.16 0.16 -9.60
CA VAL A 48 2.60 -0.89 -8.73
C VAL A 48 3.65 -1.77 -8.06
N GLU A 49 4.74 -2.11 -8.75
CA GLU A 49 5.80 -2.93 -8.17
C GLU A 49 6.52 -2.20 -7.02
N ASN A 50 6.83 -0.92 -7.22
CA ASN A 50 7.44 -0.09 -6.19
C ASN A 50 6.47 0.12 -5.01
N MET A 51 5.18 0.31 -5.30
CA MET A 51 4.14 0.39 -4.28
C MET A 51 4.12 -0.87 -3.41
N VAL A 52 4.06 -2.05 -4.02
CA VAL A 52 4.04 -3.33 -3.29
C VAL A 52 5.31 -3.51 -2.45
N TYR A 53 6.48 -3.21 -3.02
CA TYR A 53 7.76 -3.29 -2.31
C TYR A 53 7.81 -2.36 -1.09
N ASN A 54 7.40 -1.09 -1.25
CA ASN A 54 7.40 -0.11 -0.17
C ASN A 54 6.42 -0.48 0.95
N LEU A 55 5.26 -1.04 0.59
CA LEU A 55 4.29 -1.54 1.57
C LEU A 55 4.87 -2.71 2.38
N ALA A 56 5.51 -3.68 1.72
CA ALA A 56 6.14 -4.82 2.38
C ALA A 56 7.21 -4.35 3.38
N ASN A 57 8.14 -3.50 2.94
CA ASN A 57 9.19 -2.96 3.81
C ASN A 57 8.61 -2.18 5.00
N THR A 58 7.57 -1.38 4.78
CA THR A 58 6.94 -0.60 5.86
C THR A 58 6.34 -1.51 6.93
N ILE A 59 5.76 -2.65 6.53
CA ILE A 59 5.21 -3.65 7.45
C ILE A 59 6.34 -4.41 8.16
N ASP A 60 7.39 -4.80 7.43
CA ASP A 60 8.52 -5.58 7.96
C ASP A 60 9.36 -4.77 8.96
N GLU A 61 9.70 -3.52 8.64
CA GLU A 61 10.46 -2.62 9.53
C GLU A 61 9.76 -2.45 10.88
N MET A 62 8.43 -2.37 10.88
CA MET A 62 7.67 -2.20 12.12
C MET A 62 7.49 -3.51 12.89
N THR A 63 7.40 -4.64 12.18
CA THR A 63 7.44 -5.96 12.81
C THR A 63 8.77 -6.18 13.53
N GLN A 64 9.88 -5.77 12.93
CA GLN A 64 11.20 -5.81 13.58
C GLN A 64 11.29 -4.87 14.78
N LYS A 65 10.79 -3.63 14.68
CA LYS A 65 10.78 -2.68 15.82
C LYS A 65 9.92 -3.12 17.00
N ALA A 66 8.88 -3.93 16.79
CA ALA A 66 8.04 -4.46 17.86
C ALA A 66 8.67 -5.66 18.60
N MET A 67 9.73 -6.27 18.06
CA MET A 67 10.45 -7.39 18.68
C MET A 67 11.67 -6.96 19.53
N VAL A 68 11.99 -5.67 19.55
CA VAL A 68 13.13 -5.07 20.29
C VAL A 68 12.60 -4.22 21.42
#